data_AF-A0A924QVC3-F1
#
_entry.id   AF-A0A924QVC3-F1
#
_cell.length_a   1.000
_cell.length_b   1.000
_cell.length_c   1.000
_cell.angle_alpha   90.00
_cell.angle_beta   90.00
_cell.angle_gamma   90.00
#
_symmetry.space_group_name_H-M   'P 1'
#
loop_
_entity.id
_entity.type
_entity.pdbx_description
1 polymer ?
#
loop_
_entity_poly.entity_id
_entity_poly.type
_entity_poly.pdbx_seq_one_letter_code
_entity_poly.pdbx_strand_id
1 'polypeptide(L)' 'MTATTAPEIVAELAALDDPRAREVNARHGDDHGVNLGQLRAIAKRLKVQPDLARDLWATGITAPRLVAILITRPKALD' A
#
# COMPACT_ATOMS: atom_id res chain seq x y z
N MET A 1 15.88 10.50 -12.11
CA MET A 1 15.03 10.11 -10.96
C MET A 1 15.02 8.60 -10.93
N THR A 2 15.45 7.98 -9.84
CA THR A 2 15.32 6.52 -9.66
C THR A 2 13.84 6.15 -9.61
N ALA A 3 13.46 5.08 -10.28
CA ALA A 3 12.10 4.56 -10.23
C ALA A 3 11.83 4.03 -8.83
N THR A 4 10.67 4.39 -8.24
CA THR A 4 10.23 3.84 -6.96
C THR A 4 9.95 2.35 -7.11
N THR A 5 10.40 1.54 -6.14
CA THR A 5 10.29 0.08 -6.14
C THR A 5 9.36 -0.41 -5.03
N ALA A 6 8.83 -1.64 -5.17
CA ALA A 6 7.98 -2.23 -4.15
C ALA A 6 8.67 -2.37 -2.77
N PRO A 7 9.94 -2.82 -2.65
CA PRO A 7 10.62 -2.89 -1.36
C PRO A 7 10.73 -1.53 -0.64
N GLU A 8 10.94 -0.44 -1.37
CA GLU A 8 10.98 0.91 -0.79
C GLU A 8 9.63 1.29 -0.18
N ILE A 9 8.53 1.00 -0.87
CA ILE A 9 7.17 1.25 -0.36
C ILE A 9 6.81 0.34 0.80
N VAL A 10 7.24 -0.93 0.79
CA VAL A 10 7.07 -1.83 1.92
C VAL A 10 7.80 -1.30 3.15
N ALA A 11 9.04 -0.82 2.99
CA ALA A 11 9.81 -0.23 4.09
C ALA A 11 9.16 1.05 4.63
N GLU A 12 8.68 1.93 3.74
CA GLU A 12 7.95 3.14 4.12
C GLU A 12 6.67 2.80 4.90
N LEU A 13 5.89 1.81 4.45
CA LEU A 13 4.67 1.36 5.13
C LEU A 13 4.98 0.73 6.50
N ALA A 14 6.05 -0.05 6.61
CA ALA A 14 6.49 -0.63 7.87
C ALA A 14 6.88 0.44 8.90
N ALA A 15 7.46 1.56 8.44
CA ALA A 15 7.79 2.70 9.32
C ALA A 15 6.56 3.47 9.82
N LEU A 16 5.38 3.26 9.20
CA LEU A 16 4.11 3.86 9.62
C LEU A 16 3.26 2.93 10.49
N ASP A 17 3.77 1.74 10.82
CA ASP A 17 3.05 0.77 11.64
C ASP A 17 2.81 1.31 13.06
N ASP A 18 1.54 1.34 13.47
CA ASP A 18 1.10 1.77 14.79
C ASP A 18 0.30 0.62 15.46
N PRO A 19 0.73 0.12 16.63
CA PRO A 19 0.00 -0.88 17.40
C PRO A 19 -1.47 -0.52 17.68
N ARG A 20 -1.77 0.77 17.89
CA ARG A 20 -3.14 1.22 18.12
C ARG A 20 -3.99 1.14 16.87
N ALA A 21 -3.42 1.53 15.72
CA ALA A 21 -4.10 1.37 14.44
C ALA A 21 -4.31 -0.11 14.12
N ARG A 22 -3.32 -0.98 14.40
CA ARG A 22 -3.48 -2.44 14.27
C ARG A 22 -4.63 -2.97 15.10
N GLU A 23 -4.75 -2.56 16.36
CA GLU A 23 -5.85 -2.99 17.23
C GLU A 23 -7.22 -2.57 16.66
N VAL A 24 -7.34 -1.34 16.19
CA VAL A 24 -8.58 -0.83 15.59
C VAL A 24 -8.90 -1.57 14.30
N ASN A 25 -7.94 -1.72 13.39
CA ASN A 25 -8.11 -2.41 12.11
C ASN A 25 -8.45 -3.90 12.32
N ALA A 26 -7.85 -4.57 13.30
CA ALA A 26 -8.17 -5.96 13.64
C ALA A 26 -9.64 -6.15 14.07
N ARG A 27 -10.25 -5.16 14.75
CA ARG A 27 -11.69 -5.18 15.08
C ARG A 27 -12.58 -5.11 13.84
N HIS A 28 -12.04 -4.64 12.71
CA HIS A 28 -12.70 -4.59 11.41
C HIS A 28 -12.33 -5.77 10.50
N GLY A 29 -11.47 -6.69 10.95
CA GLY A 29 -11.02 -7.85 10.18
C GLY A 29 -9.75 -7.63 9.37
N ASP A 30 -9.09 -6.47 9.52
CA ASP A 30 -7.86 -6.12 8.81
C ASP A 30 -6.61 -6.41 9.67
N ASP A 31 -5.51 -6.81 9.03
CA ASP A 31 -4.26 -7.23 9.71
C ASP A 31 -3.13 -6.18 9.67
N HIS A 32 -3.39 -4.97 9.16
CA HIS A 32 -2.38 -3.93 9.00
C HIS A 32 -2.38 -2.90 10.15
N GLY A 33 -1.19 -2.40 10.49
CA GLY A 33 -1.01 -1.33 11.49
C GLY A 33 -1.03 0.09 10.95
N VAL A 34 -1.43 0.32 9.70
CA VAL A 34 -1.38 1.65 9.06
C VAL A 34 -2.75 2.31 8.99
N ASN A 35 -2.81 3.64 9.17
CA ASN A 35 -4.03 4.43 8.96
C ASN A 35 -4.34 4.59 7.46
N LEU A 36 -5.59 4.39 7.05
CA LEU A 36 -6.01 4.51 5.65
C LEU A 36 -5.74 5.90 5.04
N GLY A 37 -5.76 6.97 5.84
CA GLY A 37 -5.37 8.31 5.40
C GLY A 37 -3.90 8.40 4.98
N GLN A 38 -3.00 7.71 5.68
CA GLN A 38 -1.58 7.64 5.33
C GLN A 38 -1.35 6.80 4.06
N LEU A 39 -2.07 5.67 3.91
CA LEU A 39 -2.06 4.90 2.65
C LEU A 39 -2.46 5.77 1.46
N ARG A 40 -3.51 6.59 1.62
CA ARG A 40 -3.96 7.54 0.59
C ARG A 40 -2.92 8.62 0.30
N ALA A 41 -2.18 9.09 1.31
CA ALA A 41 -1.10 10.07 1.10
C ALA A 41 0.04 9.49 0.26
N ILE A 42 0.46 8.24 0.54
CA ILE A 42 1.44 7.51 -0.28
C ILE A 42 0.92 7.36 -1.70
N ALA A 43 -0.31 6.85 -1.89
CA ALA A 43 -0.89 6.67 -3.21
C ALA A 43 -1.00 8.00 -4.00
N LYS A 44 -1.33 9.11 -3.33
CA LYS A 44 -1.37 10.45 -3.95
C LYS A 44 0.00 10.89 -4.47
N ARG A 45 1.08 10.62 -3.73
CA ARG A 45 2.45 10.90 -4.15
C ARG A 45 2.88 10.01 -5.32
N LEU A 46 2.51 8.73 -5.29
CA LEU A 46 2.83 7.76 -6.34
C LEU A 46 2.06 7.99 -7.64
N LYS A 47 0.81 8.48 -7.57
CA LYS A 47 -0.12 8.53 -8.72
C LYS A 47 -0.36 7.13 -9.31
N VAL A 48 -1.02 7.07 -10.46
CA VAL A 48 -1.23 5.80 -11.18
C VAL A 48 0.11 5.25 -11.68
N GLN A 49 0.49 4.08 -11.19
CA GLN A 49 1.71 3.34 -11.57
C GLN A 49 1.39 1.83 -11.64
N PRO A 50 0.89 1.34 -12.80
CA PRO A 50 0.37 -0.04 -12.92
C PRO A 50 1.42 -1.13 -12.67
N ASP A 51 2.68 -0.93 -13.10
CA ASP A 51 3.73 -1.93 -12.91
C ASP A 51 4.09 -2.06 -11.42
N LEU A 52 4.29 -0.92 -10.73
CA LEU A 52 4.47 -0.90 -9.28
C LEU A 52 3.26 -1.49 -8.55
N ALA A 53 2.03 -1.26 -9.03
CA ALA A 53 0.83 -1.85 -8.45
C ALA A 53 0.88 -3.39 -8.49
N ARG A 54 1.33 -3.99 -9.60
CA ARG A 54 1.51 -5.44 -9.73
C ARG A 54 2.57 -5.95 -8.76
N ASP A 55 3.71 -5.25 -8.66
CA ASP A 55 4.79 -5.63 -7.74
C ASP A 55 4.34 -5.57 -6.27
N LEU A 56 3.63 -4.51 -5.87
CA LEU A 56 3.05 -4.37 -4.54
C LEU A 56 2.00 -5.45 -4.25
N TRP A 57 1.18 -5.78 -5.25
CA TRP A 57 0.17 -6.84 -5.12
C TRP A 57 0.80 -8.22 -4.89
N ALA A 58 1.91 -8.50 -5.60
CA ALA A 58 2.65 -9.74 -5.51
C ALA A 58 3.30 -9.97 -4.14
N THR A 59 3.50 -8.92 -3.32
CA THR A 59 4.11 -9.04 -1.98
C THR A 59 3.33 -9.93 -1.02
N GLY A 60 2.02 -10.11 -1.22
CA GLY A 60 1.19 -10.86 -0.27
C GLY A 60 0.72 -10.04 0.94
N ILE A 61 1.38 -8.91 1.23
CA ILE A 61 1.17 -8.12 2.45
C ILE A 61 0.00 -7.15 2.24
N THR A 62 -0.90 -7.04 3.22
CA THR A 62 -2.14 -6.28 3.11
C THR A 62 -1.92 -4.79 2.86
N ALA A 63 -1.10 -4.10 3.66
CA ALA A 63 -0.90 -2.66 3.49
C ALA A 63 -0.36 -2.27 2.09
N PRO A 64 0.69 -2.94 1.55
CA PRO A 64 1.12 -2.74 0.16
C PRO A 64 0.04 -3.03 -0.87
N ARG A 65 -0.76 -4.09 -0.69
CA ARG A 65 -1.90 -4.44 -1.58
C ARG A 65 -2.97 -3.36 -1.59
N LEU A 66 -3.25 -2.73 -0.45
CA LEU A 66 -4.17 -1.59 -0.38
C LEU A 66 -3.64 -0.39 -1.16
N VAL A 67 -2.34 -0.11 -1.12
CA VAL A 67 -1.72 0.91 -1.97
C VAL A 67 -1.83 0.52 -3.45
N ALA A 68 -1.56 -0.73 -3.80
CA ALA A 68 -1.67 -1.24 -5.17
C ALA A 68 -3.05 -0.96 -5.79
N ILE A 69 -4.13 -1.20 -5.03
CA ILE A 69 -5.51 -0.90 -5.46
C ILE A 69 -5.68 0.59 -5.81
N LEU A 70 -5.04 1.49 -5.06
CA LEU A 70 -5.17 2.94 -5.25
C LEU A 70 -4.35 3.48 -6.43
N ILE A 71 -3.28 2.78 -6.83
CA ILE A 71 -2.36 3.21 -7.89
C ILE A 71 -2.48 2.39 -9.18
N THR A 72 -3.36 1.39 -9.21
CA THR A 72 -3.62 0.58 -10.40
C THR A 72 -4.32 1.37 -11.50
N ARG A 73 -4.28 0.84 -12.73
CA ARG A 73 -5.13 1.28 -13.85
C ARG A 73 -6.05 0.11 -14.22
N PRO A 74 -7.33 0.12 -13.84
CA PRO A 74 -8.23 -1.03 -14.07
C PRO A 74 -8.33 -1.46 -15.54
N LYS A 75 -8.28 -0.51 -16.49
CA LYS A 75 -8.31 -0.79 -17.93
C LYS A 75 -7.05 -1.49 -18.49
N ALA A 76 -6.01 -1.66 -17.67
CA ALA A 76 -4.77 -2.33 -18.04
C ALA A 76 -4.59 -3.68 -17.33
N LEU A 77 -5.67 -4.17 -16.69
CA LEU A 77 -5.77 -5.52 -16.16
C LEU A 77 -6.48 -6.37 -17.23
N ASP A 78 -5.96 -7.56 -17.47
CA ASP A 78 -6.55 -8.55 -18.37
C ASP A 78 -7.69 -9.34 -17.69
#